data_AF-A0A354B3N1-F1
#
_entry.id   AF-A0A354B3N1-F1
#
_cell.length_a   1.000
_cell.length_b   1.000
_cell.length_c   1.000
_cell.angle_alpha   90.00
_cell.angle_beta   90.00
_cell.angle_gamma   90.00
#
_symmetry.space_group_name_H-M   'P 1'
#
loop_
_entity.id
_entity.type
_entity.pdbx_description
1 polymer ?
#
loop_
_entity_poly.entity_id
_entity_poly.type
_entity_poly.pdbx_seq_one_letter_code
_entity_poly.pdbx_strand_id
1 'polypeptide(L)'
;MDSVEGISGLQAGEEVNYRGSIPQQPHRFDLDSHHAIETGKVFPVCVNTFRMLQQTRFAPHFTFIVDHENHFGLLEGCGSTIPFHSATSTNGGSFTPEGTCC
;
A
#
# COMPACT_ATOMS: atom_id res chain seq x y z
N MET A 1 -0.18 22.92 -32.13
CA MET A 1 -0.79 21.81 -31.36
C MET A 1 0.04 20.58 -31.64
N ASP A 2 0.28 19.79 -30.59
CA ASP A 2 1.04 18.53 -30.57
C ASP A 2 2.56 18.63 -30.40
N SER A 3 3.02 18.39 -29.16
CA SER A 3 4.30 17.75 -28.81
C SER A 3 4.44 17.70 -27.28
N VAL A 4 3.84 16.65 -26.73
CA VAL A 4 4.30 15.75 -25.66
C VAL A 4 5.42 16.20 -24.68
N GLU A 5 5.21 15.82 -23.41
CA GLU A 5 6.22 15.50 -22.37
C GLU A 5 6.76 16.62 -21.48
N GLY A 6 5.87 17.24 -20.71
CA GLY A 6 6.22 17.85 -19.42
C GLY A 6 6.16 16.81 -18.31
N ILE A 7 7.25 16.07 -18.11
CA ILE A 7 7.51 15.09 -17.05
C ILE A 7 7.06 15.55 -15.64
N SER A 8 5.82 15.28 -15.25
CA SER A 8 5.46 15.17 -13.83
C SER A 8 5.98 13.83 -13.33
N GLY A 9 7.17 13.82 -12.74
CA GLY A 9 7.87 12.66 -12.20
C GLY A 9 7.19 11.98 -11.01
N LEU A 10 5.98 11.47 -11.21
CA LEU A 10 5.27 10.57 -10.32
C LEU A 10 4.82 9.39 -11.18
N GLN A 11 5.71 8.41 -11.29
CA GLN A 11 5.50 7.06 -11.82
C GLN A 11 4.07 6.77 -12.33
N ALA A 12 3.87 6.95 -13.64
CA ALA A 12 2.63 6.57 -14.30
C ALA A 12 2.47 5.04 -14.21
N GLY A 13 1.32 4.55 -13.74
CA GLY A 13 1.02 3.12 -13.90
C GLY A 13 -0.05 2.51 -13.02
N GLU A 14 -0.58 3.24 -12.03
CA GLU A 14 -1.58 2.66 -11.13
C GLU A 14 -2.91 3.40 -11.23
N GLU A 15 -3.95 2.65 -11.61
CA GLU A 15 -5.28 3.16 -11.89
C GLU A 15 -6.28 2.56 -10.90
N VAL A 16 -7.25 3.38 -10.47
CA VAL A 16 -8.32 2.93 -9.57
C VAL A 16 -9.68 3.36 -10.09
N ASN A 17 -10.72 2.62 -9.70
CA ASN A 17 -12.11 2.97 -9.94
C ASN A 17 -12.88 2.97 -8.61
N TYR A 18 -13.49 4.10 -8.26
CA TYR A 18 -14.28 4.20 -7.04
C TYR A 18 -15.70 3.64 -7.27
N ARG A 19 -16.15 2.73 -6.40
CA ARG A 19 -17.43 2.01 -6.55
C ARG A 19 -18.64 2.79 -6.05
N GLY A 20 -18.46 3.94 -5.38
CA GLY A 20 -19.58 4.70 -4.81
C GLY A 20 -20.22 4.07 -3.58
N SER A 21 -19.55 3.12 -2.92
CA SER A 21 -20.13 2.34 -1.82
C SER A 21 -20.00 2.99 -0.44
N ILE A 22 -19.40 4.17 -0.31
CA ILE A 22 -19.41 4.95 0.94
C ILE A 22 -20.69 5.79 0.97
N PRO A 23 -21.61 5.60 1.94
CA PRO A 23 -22.93 6.24 1.93
C PRO A 23 -22.91 7.77 1.91
N GLN A 24 -21.91 8.38 2.53
CA GLN A 24 -21.76 9.84 2.58
C GLN A 24 -21.09 10.42 1.32
N GLN A 25 -20.53 9.57 0.47
CA GLN A 25 -19.75 9.93 -0.70
C GLN A 25 -20.14 9.05 -1.91
N PRO A 26 -21.41 8.99 -2.34
CA PRO A 26 -21.85 8.03 -3.34
C PRO A 26 -21.41 8.36 -4.77
N HIS A 27 -21.02 9.61 -5.04
CA HIS A 27 -20.70 10.09 -6.40
C HIS A 27 -19.22 10.42 -6.61
N ARG A 28 -18.50 10.73 -5.53
CA ARG A 28 -17.11 11.19 -5.55
C ARG A 28 -16.47 10.93 -4.21
N PHE A 29 -15.25 10.42 -4.23
CA PHE A 29 -14.39 10.28 -3.06
C PHE A 29 -13.25 11.31 -3.14
N ASP A 30 -13.24 12.22 -2.18
CA ASP A 30 -12.17 13.21 -2.00
C ASP A 30 -11.15 12.69 -1.00
N LEU A 31 -9.99 12.26 -1.51
CA LEU A 31 -8.88 11.83 -0.64
C LEU A 31 -8.11 13.04 -0.09
N ASP A 32 -7.87 14.03 -0.94
CA ASP A 32 -7.28 15.33 -0.61
C ASP A 32 -7.68 16.40 -1.64
N SER A 33 -7.03 17.56 -1.63
CA SER A 33 -7.34 18.68 -2.54
C SER A 33 -7.06 18.41 -4.02
N HIS A 34 -6.29 17.36 -4.34
CA HIS A 34 -5.88 17.00 -5.70
C HIS A 34 -6.50 15.67 -6.17
N HIS A 35 -6.93 14.80 -5.26
CA HIS A 35 -7.49 13.49 -5.57
C HIS A 35 -9.02 13.46 -5.43
N ALA A 36 -9.68 13.88 -6.50
CA ALA A 36 -11.13 13.89 -6.66
C ALA A 36 -11.59 12.70 -7.53
N ILE A 37 -11.85 11.55 -6.91
CA ILE A 37 -12.10 10.30 -7.63
C ILE A 37 -13.61 10.11 -7.83
N GLU A 38 -14.08 10.25 -9.07
CA GLU A 38 -15.48 10.07 -9.42
C GLU A 38 -15.90 8.60 -9.45
N THR A 39 -17.13 8.32 -9.03
CA THR A 39 -17.68 6.97 -9.04
C THR A 39 -17.79 6.43 -10.46
N GLY A 40 -17.34 5.18 -10.64
CA GLY A 40 -17.43 4.47 -11.91
C GLY A 40 -16.44 4.95 -12.97
N LYS A 41 -15.57 5.92 -12.67
CA LYS A 41 -14.51 6.37 -13.59
C LYS A 41 -13.16 5.84 -13.17
N VAL A 42 -12.36 5.45 -14.16
CA VAL A 42 -10.95 5.13 -13.97
C VAL A 42 -10.20 6.43 -13.69
N PHE A 43 -9.39 6.43 -12.65
CA PHE A 43 -8.63 7.59 -12.19
C PHE A 43 -7.18 7.19 -11.91
N PRO A 44 -6.19 7.83 -12.56
CA PRO A 44 -4.78 7.54 -12.31
C PRO A 44 -4.35 8.12 -10.97
N VAL A 45 -3.58 7.35 -10.21
CA VAL A 45 -3.03 7.76 -8.92
C VAL A 45 -1.54 7.46 -8.85
N CYS A 46 -0.83 8.14 -7.95
CA CYS A 46 0.54 7.77 -7.65
C CYS A 46 0.61 6.47 -6.83
N VAL A 47 1.76 5.82 -6.88
CA VAL A 47 1.98 4.51 -6.24
C VAL A 47 1.72 4.49 -4.72
N ASN A 48 1.95 5.61 -4.05
CA ASN A 48 1.65 5.73 -2.62
C ASN A 48 0.13 5.72 -2.36
N THR A 49 -0.62 6.50 -3.15
CA THR A 49 -2.08 6.57 -3.03
C THR A 49 -2.72 5.22 -3.33
N PHE A 50 -2.25 4.51 -4.36
CA PHE A 50 -2.74 3.18 -4.69
C PHE A 50 -2.56 2.20 -3.51
N ARG A 51 -1.35 2.13 -2.94
CA ARG A 51 -1.06 1.28 -1.76
C ARG A 51 -1.90 1.68 -0.56
N MET A 52 -2.06 2.97 -0.29
CA MET A 52 -2.91 3.44 0.82
C MET A 52 -4.37 2.99 0.64
N LEU A 53 -4.92 3.12 -0.55
CA LEU A 53 -6.29 2.69 -0.82
C LEU A 53 -6.41 1.16 -0.66
N GLN A 54 -5.42 0.39 -1.12
CA GLN A 54 -5.43 -1.08 -1.07
C GLN A 54 -5.25 -1.64 0.34
N GLN A 55 -4.47 -0.99 1.21
CA GLN A 55 -4.07 -1.52 2.52
C GLN A 55 -4.92 -0.99 3.69
N THR A 56 -5.98 -0.24 3.41
CA THR A 56 -6.82 0.37 4.44
C THR A 56 -8.29 -0.02 4.29
N ARG A 57 -9.13 0.49 5.20
CA ARG A 57 -10.59 0.34 5.15
C ARG A 57 -11.23 0.78 3.83
N PHE A 58 -10.50 1.50 2.97
CA PHE A 58 -11.00 1.96 1.68
C PHE A 58 -10.98 0.86 0.61
N ALA A 59 -10.17 -0.19 0.77
CA ALA A 59 -10.00 -1.23 -0.25
C ALA A 59 -11.32 -1.82 -0.80
N PRO A 60 -12.35 -2.14 0.02
CA PRO A 60 -13.62 -2.68 -0.49
C PRO A 60 -14.42 -1.70 -1.36
N HIS A 61 -14.06 -0.42 -1.32
CA HIS A 61 -14.73 0.65 -2.06
C HIS A 61 -14.08 0.96 -3.41
N PHE A 62 -12.95 0.34 -3.73
CA PHE A 62 -12.21 0.57 -4.96
C PHE A 62 -11.96 -0.72 -5.75
N THR A 63 -11.92 -0.58 -7.07
CA THR A 63 -11.36 -1.58 -7.96
C THR A 63 -9.98 -1.10 -8.40
N PHE A 64 -8.98 -1.96 -8.24
CA PHE A 64 -7.59 -1.66 -8.52
C PHE A 64 -7.21 -2.24 -9.88
N ILE A 65 -6.64 -1.41 -10.75
CA ILE A 65 -6.24 -1.77 -12.11
C ILE A 65 -4.71 -1.67 -12.14
N VAL A 66 -4.07 -2.80 -12.41
CA VAL A 66 -2.62 -2.93 -12.52
C VAL A 66 -2.34 -3.54 -13.88
N ASP A 67 -1.41 -2.96 -14.63
CA ASP A 67 -0.91 -3.58 -15.86
C ASP A 67 -0.07 -4.81 -15.48
N HIS A 68 -0.58 -6.00 -15.80
CA HIS A 68 -0.04 -7.29 -15.35
C HIS A 68 1.01 -7.87 -16.33
N GLU A 69 1.62 -7.07 -17.21
CA GLU A 69 2.71 -7.54 -18.09
C GLU A 69 4.02 -7.84 -17.31
N ASN A 70 4.07 -7.57 -16.00
CA ASN A 70 5.12 -8.11 -15.13
C ASN A 70 4.60 -8.48 -13.73
N HIS A 71 3.98 -9.65 -13.64
CA HIS A 71 3.55 -10.29 -12.40
C HIS A 71 4.77 -10.66 -11.52
N PHE A 72 5.25 -9.75 -10.67
CA PHE A 72 6.12 -10.16 -9.57
C PHE A 72 5.28 -10.71 -8.43
N GLY A 73 5.14 -12.04 -8.45
CA GLY A 73 5.03 -12.84 -7.23
C GLY A 73 3.67 -12.85 -6.55
N LEU A 74 2.97 -13.96 -6.74
CA LEU A 74 2.04 -14.48 -5.75
C LEU A 74 2.66 -14.40 -4.34
N LEU A 75 1.92 -13.83 -3.40
CA LEU A 75 2.24 -13.76 -1.98
C LEU A 75 2.32 -15.18 -1.37
N GLU A 76 3.46 -15.85 -1.48
CA GLU A 76 3.79 -16.99 -0.61
C GLU A 76 4.64 -16.47 0.55
N GLY A 77 4.03 -16.26 1.72
CA GLY A 77 4.77 -15.89 2.94
C GLY A 77 3.98 -15.23 4.07
N CYS A 78 2.73 -14.83 3.88
CA CYS A 78 1.89 -14.39 5.01
C CYS A 78 1.19 -15.60 5.65
N GLY A 79 1.97 -16.49 6.27
CA GLY A 79 1.45 -17.67 6.92
C GLY A 79 2.52 -18.58 7.50
N SER A 80 2.90 -18.31 8.75
CA SER A 80 3.62 -19.20 9.67
C SER A 80 5.15 -19.23 9.59
N THR A 81 5.81 -18.32 10.32
CA THR A 81 6.76 -18.68 11.38
C THR A 81 7.02 -17.46 12.25
N ILE A 82 6.39 -17.40 13.42
CA ILE A 82 6.97 -16.66 14.56
C ILE A 82 8.00 -17.64 15.15
N PRO A 83 9.31 -17.43 15.04
CA PRO A 83 10.23 -18.15 15.90
C PRO A 83 10.22 -17.41 17.24
N PHE A 84 9.26 -17.75 18.10
CA PHE A 84 9.48 -17.55 19.52
C PHE A 84 10.55 -18.57 19.90
N HIS A 85 11.81 -18.12 19.92
CA HIS A 85 12.92 -18.97 20.31
C HIS A 85 12.79 -19.28 21.79
N SER A 86 12.15 -20.40 22.09
CA SER A 86 12.25 -21.07 23.38
C SER A 86 13.66 -21.64 23.52
N ALA A 87 14.62 -20.82 23.95
CA ALA A 87 15.86 -21.33 24.52
C ALA A 87 15.63 -21.64 26.00
N THR A 88 15.16 -22.86 26.26
CA THR A 88 15.32 -23.48 27.58
C THR A 88 16.81 -23.78 27.78
N SER A 89 17.41 -23.11 28.76
CA SER A 89 18.49 -23.56 29.66
C SER A 89 19.58 -24.48 29.10
N THR A 90 20.84 -24.00 29.06
CA THR A 90 22.02 -24.75 29.51
C THR A 90 23.16 -23.80 29.87
N ASN A 91 23.71 -24.01 31.06
CA ASN A 91 24.90 -23.43 31.68
C ASN A 91 26.05 -23.03 30.73
N GLY A 92 26.63 -21.85 30.98
CA GLY A 92 28.01 -21.56 30.55
C GLY A 92 28.35 -20.07 30.44
N GLY A 93 28.87 -19.49 31.54
CA GLY A 93 29.94 -18.48 31.47
C GLY A 93 29.57 -17.05 31.02
N SER A 94 29.37 -16.19 32.01
CA SER A 94 29.88 -14.79 32.07
C SER A 94 29.69 -13.89 30.84
N PHE A 95 28.70 -13.00 30.91
CA PHE A 95 28.77 -11.69 30.27
C PHE A 95 28.32 -10.63 31.29
N THR A 96 29.22 -9.71 31.62
CA THR A 96 29.00 -8.60 32.56
C THR A 96 28.16 -7.51 31.88
N PRO A 97 27.01 -7.09 32.45
CA PRO A 97 26.30 -5.92 31.96
C PRO A 97 26.89 -4.66 32.60
N GLU A 98 27.84 -4.03 31.93
CA GLU A 98 28.30 -2.68 32.24
C GLU A 98 27.92 -1.72 31.10
N GLY A 99 27.04 -0.76 31.40
CA GLY A 99 26.77 0.35 30.50
C GLY A 99 25.33 0.86 30.51
N THR A 100 24.98 1.60 31.57
CA THR A 100 23.79 2.46 31.67
C THR A 100 23.74 3.51 30.55
N CYS A 101 22.55 3.77 30.01
CA CYS A 101 22.29 4.87 29.08
C CYS A 101 21.98 6.18 29.85
N CYS A 102 22.69 7.26 29.49
CA CYS A 102 22.39 8.64 29.89
C CYS A 102 21.40 9.29 28.92
#